data_AF-A0A9W6JTW1-F1
#
_entry.id   AF-A0A9W6JTW1-F1
#
_cell.length_a   1.000
_cell.length_b   1.000
_cell.length_c   1.000
_cell.angle_alpha   90.00
_cell.angle_beta   90.00
_cell.angle_gamma   90.00
#
_symmetry.space_group_name_H-M   'P 1'
#
loop_
_entity.id
_entity.type
_entity.pdbx_description
1 polymer ?
#
loop_
_entity_poly.entity_id
_entity_poly.type
_entity_poly.pdbx_seq_one_letter_code
_entity_poly.pdbx_strand_id
1 'polypeptide(L)'
;MNAAVIVFPGSNRERDVAAALKAGSGKTPAMVWHAETELPDGTDLVVLPGGFSYGDYLRCGAIAARAPIMDAVRAHAARGGHVLGICNGFQILVESGLLPGILTRNKGLRFVCKTQHLKVERADTRFTSGYKPGQVIEVICAHGEGNYFADPETIARIEGEGLVAFRYCDAAGNLGGFANANGSINDIAGVYSEQLNVLGMMPHPENLIDAAVGGVDGLAMFAGLAKAA
;
A
#
# COMPACT_ATOMS: atom_id res chain seq x y z
N MET A 1 11.26 -3.99 15.21
CA MET A 1 11.12 -3.43 13.86
C MET A 1 11.64 -2.00 13.83
N ASN A 2 12.64 -1.74 13.01
CA ASN A 2 13.07 -0.41 12.60
C ASN A 2 12.42 -0.10 11.24
N ALA A 3 11.59 0.93 11.19
CA ALA A 3 10.87 1.30 9.97
C ALA A 3 11.39 2.64 9.42
N ALA A 4 11.45 2.76 8.10
CA ALA A 4 11.79 3.97 7.38
C ALA A 4 10.60 4.41 6.51
N VAL A 5 10.08 5.62 6.74
CA VAL A 5 9.02 6.23 5.93
C VAL A 5 9.68 7.22 4.97
N ILE A 6 9.53 6.99 3.67
CA ILE A 6 10.14 7.84 2.65
C ILE A 6 9.30 9.09 2.44
N VAL A 7 9.93 10.26 2.47
CA VAL A 7 9.28 11.56 2.28
C VAL A 7 9.62 12.09 0.89
N PHE A 8 8.62 12.15 0.02
CA PHE A 8 8.73 12.70 -1.32
C PHE A 8 8.19 14.13 -1.36
N PRO A 9 8.66 15.00 -2.26
CA PRO A 9 8.03 16.29 -2.48
C PRO A 9 6.59 16.07 -2.92
N GLY A 10 5.61 16.57 -2.17
CA GLY A 10 4.17 16.39 -2.44
C GLY A 10 3.53 15.13 -1.85
N SER A 11 4.28 14.24 -1.17
CA SER A 11 3.64 13.28 -0.28
C SER A 11 2.90 14.03 0.84
N ASN A 12 1.82 13.44 1.36
CA ASN A 12 1.04 14.08 2.43
C ASN A 12 0.50 13.11 3.49
N ARG A 13 0.85 11.83 3.42
CA ARG A 13 0.43 10.80 4.39
C ARG A 13 1.59 10.25 5.22
N GLU A 14 2.80 10.77 5.05
CA GLU A 14 3.97 10.29 5.78
C GLU A 14 3.81 10.40 7.31
N ARG A 15 3.11 11.43 7.80
CA ARG A 15 2.82 11.60 9.23
C ARG A 15 1.75 10.64 9.74
N ASP A 16 0.72 10.38 8.94
CA ASP A 16 -0.34 9.41 9.26
C ASP A 16 0.26 8.00 9.37
N VAL A 17 1.10 7.63 8.40
CA VAL A 17 1.86 6.37 8.41
C VAL A 17 2.78 6.30 9.63
N ALA A 18 3.48 7.39 9.96
CA ALA A 18 4.36 7.41 11.13
C ALA A 18 3.58 7.23 12.44
N ALA A 19 2.40 7.83 12.56
CA ALA A 19 1.50 7.62 13.70
C ALA A 19 1.01 6.17 13.77
N ALA A 20 0.62 5.58 12.64
CA ALA A 20 0.17 4.19 12.56
C ALA A 20 1.27 3.19 12.96
N LEU A 21 2.49 3.38 12.46
CA LEU A 21 3.65 2.57 12.82
C LEU A 21 3.99 2.72 14.31
N LYS A 22 3.93 3.93 14.87
CA LYS A 22 4.16 4.15 16.30
C LYS A 22 3.08 3.50 17.15
N ALA A 23 1.81 3.58 16.75
CA ALA A 23 0.70 2.92 17.44
C ALA A 23 0.83 1.39 17.42
N GLY A 24 1.22 0.81 16.27
CA GLY A 24 1.35 -0.64 16.12
C GLY A 24 2.63 -1.23 16.73
N SER A 25 3.74 -0.49 16.74
CA SER A 25 5.06 -1.01 17.14
C SER A 25 5.62 -0.42 18.43
N GLY A 26 5.04 0.67 18.94
CA GLY A 26 5.59 1.46 20.04
C GLY A 26 6.83 2.29 19.67
N LYS A 27 7.33 2.20 18.43
CA LYS A 27 8.54 2.89 17.96
C LYS A 27 8.20 3.91 16.88
N THR A 28 8.78 5.09 16.99
CA THR A 28 8.70 6.11 15.93
C THR A 28 9.60 5.69 14.75
N PRO A 29 9.11 5.70 13.51
CA PRO A 29 9.94 5.38 12.35
C PRO A 29 10.93 6.51 12.02
N ALA A 30 11.98 6.18 11.27
CA ALA A 30 12.83 7.18 10.63
C ALA A 30 12.08 7.83 9.45
N MET A 31 12.18 9.14 9.32
CA MET A 31 11.66 9.88 8.16
C MET A 31 12.83 10.13 7.21
N VAL A 32 12.81 9.53 6.03
CA VAL A 32 13.95 9.54 5.09
C VAL A 32 13.62 10.40 3.88
N TRP A 33 14.44 11.40 3.60
CA TRP A 33 14.22 12.29 2.47
C TRP A 33 14.50 11.58 1.13
N HIS A 34 13.65 11.80 0.12
CA HIS A 34 13.74 11.08 -1.15
C HIS A 34 15.07 11.24 -1.91
N ALA A 35 15.84 12.30 -1.63
CA ALA A 35 17.11 12.57 -2.29
C ALA A 35 18.31 11.89 -1.59
N GLU A 36 18.09 11.28 -0.42
CA GLU A 36 19.08 10.39 0.18
C GLU A 36 19.34 9.18 -0.71
N THR A 37 20.51 8.55 -0.54
CA THR A 37 20.93 7.39 -1.35
C THR A 37 21.00 6.10 -0.56
N GLU A 38 20.83 6.18 0.76
CA GLU A 38 20.94 5.05 1.68
C GLU A 38 19.76 5.03 2.66
N LEU A 39 19.38 3.84 3.08
CA LEU A 39 18.42 3.64 4.16
C LEU A 39 19.18 3.60 5.50
N PRO A 40 18.57 4.02 6.61
CA PRO A 40 19.17 3.86 7.93
C PRO A 40 19.56 2.40 8.20
N ASP A 41 20.72 2.21 8.84
CA ASP A 41 21.22 0.88 9.19
C ASP A 41 20.21 0.06 9.99
N GLY A 42 20.08 -1.21 9.64
CA GLY A 42 19.15 -2.13 10.31
C GLY A 42 17.68 -1.82 10.03
N THR A 43 17.34 -1.12 8.94
CA THR A 43 15.95 -0.98 8.47
C THR A 43 15.35 -2.36 8.16
N ASP A 44 14.21 -2.66 8.78
CA ASP A 44 13.44 -3.90 8.56
C ASP A 44 12.30 -3.68 7.55
N LEU A 45 11.66 -2.51 7.63
CA LEU A 45 10.49 -2.12 6.84
C LEU A 45 10.71 -0.74 6.20
N VAL A 46 10.49 -0.65 4.90
CA VAL A 46 10.36 0.63 4.19
C VAL A 46 8.88 0.87 3.90
N VAL A 47 8.40 2.10 4.10
CA VAL A 47 7.05 2.51 3.70
C VAL A 47 7.12 3.67 2.72
N LEU A 48 6.51 3.50 1.55
CA LEU A 48 6.21 4.56 0.60
C LEU A 48 4.79 5.07 0.90
N PRO A 49 4.65 6.29 1.44
CA PRO A 49 3.36 6.81 1.90
C PRO A 49 2.48 7.27 0.73
N GLY A 50 1.21 7.51 1.04
CA GLY A 50 0.28 8.16 0.12
C GLY A 50 0.51 9.66 -0.07
N GLY A 51 -0.25 10.24 -1.00
CA GLY A 51 -0.25 11.66 -1.31
C GLY A 51 -0.25 11.92 -2.81
N PHE A 52 0.41 13.00 -3.23
CA PHE A 52 0.53 13.40 -4.63
C PHE A 52 1.99 13.75 -4.90
N SER A 53 2.89 12.77 -4.84
CA SER A 53 4.31 13.03 -5.08
C SER A 53 4.51 13.73 -6.43
N TYR A 54 5.22 14.86 -6.41
CA TYR A 54 5.39 15.77 -7.55
C TYR A 54 4.07 16.22 -8.20
N GLY A 55 2.98 16.27 -7.44
CA GLY A 55 1.65 16.68 -7.89
C GLY A 55 1.03 15.72 -8.92
N ASP A 56 1.57 14.51 -9.07
CA ASP A 56 1.22 13.55 -10.12
C ASP A 56 1.30 14.17 -11.55
N TYR A 57 2.14 15.20 -11.74
CA TYR A 57 2.12 16.06 -12.95
C TYR A 57 2.38 15.34 -14.27
N LEU A 58 3.27 14.34 -14.29
CA LEU A 58 3.50 13.52 -15.49
C LEU A 58 2.51 12.34 -15.53
N ARG A 59 2.56 11.54 -14.46
CA ARG A 59 1.71 10.40 -14.14
C ARG A 59 1.95 10.09 -12.67
N CYS A 60 0.93 9.60 -11.97
CA CYS A 60 1.04 9.32 -10.54
C CYS A 60 2.24 8.40 -10.22
N GLY A 61 3.03 8.80 -9.22
CA GLY A 61 4.23 8.06 -8.78
C GLY A 61 5.41 7.99 -9.76
N ALA A 62 5.27 8.40 -11.02
CA ALA A 62 6.30 8.20 -12.05
C ALA A 62 7.59 8.96 -11.73
N ILE A 63 7.50 10.24 -11.33
CA ILE A 63 8.71 11.03 -11.01
C ILE A 63 9.37 10.48 -9.73
N ALA A 64 8.57 10.16 -8.72
CA ALA A 64 9.06 9.64 -7.44
C ALA A 64 9.73 8.25 -7.55
N ALA A 65 9.27 7.38 -8.46
CA ALA A 65 9.89 6.08 -8.74
C ALA A 65 11.36 6.15 -9.20
N ARG A 66 11.79 7.34 -9.66
CA ARG A 66 13.13 7.64 -10.15
C ARG A 66 13.95 8.48 -9.15
N ALA A 67 13.43 8.70 -7.93
CA ALA A 67 14.17 9.40 -6.89
C ALA A 67 15.40 8.61 -6.43
N PRO A 68 16.50 9.28 -5.99
CA PRO A 68 17.73 8.62 -5.56
C PRO A 68 17.53 7.51 -4.53
N ILE A 69 16.66 7.71 -3.54
CA ILE A 69 16.42 6.73 -2.47
C ILE A 69 15.86 5.41 -3.00
N MET A 70 15.21 5.41 -4.17
CA MET A 70 14.56 4.22 -4.71
C MET A 70 15.55 3.13 -5.10
N ASP A 71 16.82 3.45 -5.35
CA ASP A 71 17.87 2.44 -5.53
C ASP A 71 18.09 1.64 -4.23
N ALA A 72 18.15 2.32 -3.08
CA ALA A 72 18.25 1.67 -1.79
C ALA A 72 16.98 0.87 -1.44
N VAL A 73 15.79 1.38 -1.80
CA VAL A 73 14.52 0.64 -1.63
C VAL A 73 14.51 -0.65 -2.46
N ARG A 74 14.95 -0.59 -3.73
CA ARG A 74 15.11 -1.77 -4.59
C ARG A 74 16.09 -2.77 -4.00
N ALA A 75 17.25 -2.30 -3.55
CA ALA A 75 18.25 -3.15 -2.91
C ALA A 75 17.71 -3.82 -1.63
N HIS A 76 16.95 -3.09 -0.81
CA HIS A 76 16.30 -3.61 0.40
C HIS A 76 15.26 -4.68 0.10
N ALA A 77 14.41 -4.47 -0.90
CA ALA A 77 13.45 -5.48 -1.35
C ALA A 77 14.15 -6.74 -1.89
N ALA A 78 15.20 -6.58 -2.70
CA ALA A 78 15.92 -7.69 -3.31
C ALA A 78 16.60 -8.62 -2.29
N ARG A 79 17.04 -8.08 -1.14
CA ARG A 79 17.60 -8.86 -0.03
C ARG A 79 16.56 -9.41 0.96
N GLY A 80 15.27 -9.34 0.62
CA GLY A 80 14.17 -9.88 1.42
C GLY A 80 13.63 -8.94 2.51
N GLY A 81 14.05 -7.67 2.50
CA GLY A 81 13.48 -6.65 3.36
C GLY A 81 12.03 -6.32 2.99
N HIS A 82 11.24 -5.85 3.95
CA HIS A 82 9.82 -5.56 3.72
C HIS A 82 9.62 -4.15 3.15
N VAL A 83 8.73 -4.03 2.16
CA VAL A 83 8.34 -2.74 1.57
C VAL A 83 6.81 -2.65 1.49
N LEU A 84 6.24 -1.57 2.02
CA LEU A 84 4.81 -1.26 1.95
C LEU A 84 4.60 0.01 1.13
N GLY A 85 3.79 -0.06 0.07
CA GLY A 85 3.35 1.10 -0.70
C GLY A 85 1.85 1.33 -0.51
N ILE A 86 1.48 2.51 -0.02
CA ILE A 86 0.09 2.88 0.26
C ILE A 86 -0.34 4.00 -0.68
N CYS A 87 -1.45 3.82 -1.40
CA CYS A 87 -2.01 4.78 -2.36
C CYS A 87 -0.94 5.25 -3.37
N ASN A 88 -0.40 6.47 -3.23
CA ASN A 88 0.71 6.95 -4.07
C ASN A 88 1.97 6.10 -3.95
N GLY A 89 2.23 5.51 -2.79
CA GLY A 89 3.27 4.51 -2.63
C GLY A 89 3.09 3.28 -3.52
N PHE A 90 1.86 2.78 -3.70
CA PHE A 90 1.59 1.66 -4.60
C PHE A 90 1.85 2.06 -6.06
N GLN A 91 1.42 3.27 -6.46
CA GLN A 91 1.72 3.82 -7.78
C GLN A 91 3.24 3.91 -8.03
N ILE A 92 4.01 4.33 -7.02
CA ILE A 92 5.48 4.36 -7.09
C ILE A 92 6.07 2.94 -7.23
N LEU A 93 5.53 1.94 -6.52
CA LEU A 93 6.00 0.56 -6.60
C LEU A 93 5.82 -0.05 -8.00
N VAL A 94 4.69 0.19 -8.66
CA VAL A 94 4.49 -0.28 -10.04
C VAL A 94 5.37 0.49 -11.03
N GLU A 95 5.50 1.82 -10.88
CA GLU A 95 6.35 2.65 -11.74
C GLU A 95 7.85 2.35 -11.59
N SER A 96 8.27 1.82 -10.44
CA SER A 96 9.65 1.42 -10.17
C SER A 96 9.95 -0.03 -10.53
N GLY A 97 8.95 -0.79 -10.98
CA GLY A 97 9.08 -2.21 -11.34
C GLY A 97 9.19 -3.16 -10.14
N LEU A 98 8.92 -2.68 -8.92
CA LEU A 98 8.88 -3.53 -7.72
C LEU A 98 7.57 -4.33 -7.61
N LEU A 99 6.51 -3.88 -8.27
CA LEU A 99 5.25 -4.60 -8.39
C LEU A 99 4.78 -4.62 -9.86
N PRO A 100 4.05 -5.67 -10.27
CA PRO A 100 3.50 -5.77 -11.62
C PRO A 100 2.25 -4.89 -11.81
N GLY A 101 1.95 -4.57 -13.08
CA GLY A 101 0.75 -3.84 -13.49
C GLY A 101 0.93 -2.32 -13.51
N ILE A 102 -0.19 -1.61 -13.56
CA ILE A 102 -0.26 -0.14 -13.57
C ILE A 102 -1.51 0.34 -12.83
N LEU A 103 -1.44 1.53 -12.27
CA LEU A 103 -2.58 2.25 -11.70
C LEU A 103 -2.95 3.38 -12.67
N THR A 104 -4.21 3.40 -13.08
CA THR A 104 -4.74 4.39 -14.04
C THR A 104 -5.85 5.22 -13.41
N ARG A 105 -6.33 6.25 -14.13
CA ARG A 105 -7.50 7.03 -13.72
C ARG A 105 -8.67 6.11 -13.39
N ASN A 106 -9.36 6.45 -12.30
CA ASN A 106 -10.58 5.77 -11.91
C ASN A 106 -11.56 5.71 -13.09
N LYS A 107 -12.27 4.59 -13.28
CA LYS A 107 -13.24 4.40 -14.37
C LYS A 107 -14.28 5.52 -14.46
N GLY A 108 -14.69 6.09 -13.33
CA GLY A 108 -15.61 7.23 -13.26
C GLY A 108 -14.98 8.61 -13.49
N LEU A 109 -13.67 8.70 -13.74
CA LEU A 109 -12.89 9.93 -13.96
C LEU A 109 -13.02 10.99 -12.84
N ARG A 110 -13.29 10.52 -11.61
CA ARG A 110 -13.45 11.36 -10.42
C ARG A 110 -12.54 10.87 -9.31
N PHE A 111 -12.11 11.81 -8.46
CA PHE A 111 -11.48 11.48 -7.19
C PHE A 111 -12.50 10.81 -6.27
N VAL A 112 -12.14 9.67 -5.70
CA VAL A 112 -12.96 8.92 -4.74
C VAL A 112 -12.38 9.16 -3.35
N CYS A 113 -13.18 9.77 -2.47
CA CYS A 113 -12.87 9.96 -1.05
C CYS A 113 -14.03 9.39 -0.22
N LYS A 114 -13.90 8.17 0.30
CA LYS A 114 -14.96 7.52 1.07
C LYS A 114 -14.40 6.38 1.93
N THR A 115 -15.19 5.98 2.92
CA THR A 115 -15.04 4.69 3.59
C THR A 115 -15.30 3.55 2.59
N GLN A 116 -14.49 2.50 2.68
CA GLN A 116 -14.50 1.37 1.78
C GLN A 116 -14.22 0.09 2.56
N HIS A 117 -14.91 -1.00 2.22
CA HIS A 117 -14.64 -2.31 2.77
C HIS A 117 -13.68 -3.07 1.86
N LEU A 118 -12.74 -3.79 2.48
CA LEU A 118 -11.86 -4.73 1.80
C LEU A 118 -12.05 -6.14 2.34
N LYS A 119 -12.01 -7.11 1.45
CA LYS A 119 -11.87 -8.51 1.80
C LYS A 119 -10.38 -8.87 1.81
N VAL A 120 -9.91 -9.44 2.92
CA VAL A 120 -8.56 -9.97 3.06
C VAL A 120 -8.46 -11.31 2.32
N GLU A 121 -7.66 -11.40 1.28
CA GLU A 121 -7.54 -12.64 0.50
C GLU A 121 -6.63 -13.66 1.21
N ARG A 122 -5.55 -13.19 1.84
CA ARG A 122 -4.63 -14.02 2.62
C ARG A 122 -4.10 -13.30 3.85
N ALA A 123 -3.84 -14.07 4.91
CA ALA A 123 -3.43 -13.58 6.23
C ALA A 123 -2.16 -14.27 6.78
N ASP A 124 -1.40 -14.91 5.91
CA ASP A 124 -0.17 -15.64 6.23
C ASP A 124 1.11 -14.83 5.93
N THR A 125 0.97 -13.56 5.51
CA THR A 125 2.09 -12.63 5.31
C THR A 125 2.27 -11.72 6.52
N ARG A 126 3.45 -11.11 6.67
CA ARG A 126 3.68 -10.12 7.75
C ARG A 126 2.75 -8.91 7.68
N PHE A 127 2.31 -8.55 6.48
CA PHE A 127 1.40 -7.41 6.27
C PHE A 127 -0.02 -7.72 6.75
N THR A 128 -0.42 -8.99 6.76
CA THR A 128 -1.81 -9.39 7.02
C THR A 128 -1.98 -10.39 8.16
N SER A 129 -0.92 -10.71 8.90
CA SER A 129 -0.95 -11.66 10.03
C SER A 129 -1.81 -11.20 11.22
N GLY A 130 -2.22 -9.94 11.25
CA GLY A 130 -3.19 -9.41 12.22
C GLY A 130 -4.65 -9.69 11.85
N TYR A 131 -4.91 -10.23 10.66
CA TYR A 131 -6.24 -10.50 10.12
C TYR A 131 -6.53 -11.99 9.95
N LYS A 132 -7.72 -12.33 9.45
CA LYS A 132 -8.09 -13.68 9.01
C LYS A 132 -8.37 -13.70 7.51
N PRO A 133 -8.09 -14.81 6.80
CA PRO A 133 -8.53 -14.95 5.41
C PRO A 133 -10.05 -14.80 5.30
N GLY A 134 -10.50 -14.02 4.33
CA GLY A 134 -11.91 -13.68 4.12
C GLY A 134 -12.48 -12.64 5.08
N GLN A 135 -11.70 -12.13 6.05
CA GLN A 135 -12.14 -11.04 6.92
C GLN A 135 -12.48 -9.81 6.08
N VAL A 136 -13.60 -9.17 6.40
CA VAL A 136 -13.93 -7.84 5.88
C VAL A 136 -13.39 -6.80 6.86
N ILE A 137 -12.64 -5.83 6.34
CA ILE A 137 -12.10 -4.70 7.10
C ILE A 137 -12.57 -3.39 6.49
N GLU A 138 -12.75 -2.38 7.33
CA GLU A 138 -13.03 -1.03 6.91
C GLU A 138 -11.74 -0.21 6.75
N VAL A 139 -11.63 0.57 5.68
CA VAL A 139 -10.50 1.45 5.35
C VAL A 139 -10.98 2.72 4.64
N ILE A 140 -10.10 3.73 4.52
CA ILE A 140 -10.39 4.92 3.73
C ILE A 140 -9.82 4.79 2.31
N CYS A 141 -10.61 5.13 1.30
CA CYS A 141 -10.11 5.37 -0.06
C CYS A 141 -10.01 6.87 -0.31
N ALA A 142 -8.89 7.32 -0.89
CA ALA A 142 -8.66 8.72 -1.26
C ALA A 142 -7.74 8.80 -2.49
N HIS A 143 -8.28 8.60 -3.69
CA HIS A 143 -7.46 8.60 -4.92
C HIS A 143 -8.26 8.96 -6.19
N GLY A 144 -7.56 9.54 -7.18
CA GLY A 144 -8.07 9.78 -8.54
C GLY A 144 -7.55 8.79 -9.59
N GLU A 145 -6.42 8.15 -9.30
CA GLU A 145 -5.72 7.20 -10.18
C GLU A 145 -5.47 5.87 -9.47
N GLY A 146 -6.53 5.18 -9.04
CA GLY A 146 -6.42 3.92 -8.30
C GLY A 146 -6.94 2.70 -9.04
N ASN A 147 -7.22 2.82 -10.34
CA ASN A 147 -7.72 1.72 -11.14
C ASN A 147 -6.57 0.78 -11.53
N TYR A 148 -6.44 -0.34 -10.81
CA TYR A 148 -5.44 -1.36 -11.08
C TYR A 148 -5.76 -2.14 -12.36
N PHE A 149 -4.75 -2.24 -13.22
CA PHE A 149 -4.81 -2.94 -14.48
C PHE A 149 -3.50 -3.66 -14.75
N ALA A 150 -3.59 -4.83 -15.37
CA ALA A 150 -2.46 -5.51 -16.00
C ALA A 150 -2.97 -6.33 -17.19
N ASP A 151 -2.06 -6.81 -18.02
CA ASP A 151 -2.40 -7.72 -19.11
C ASP A 151 -2.94 -9.07 -18.58
N PRO A 152 -3.67 -9.84 -19.41
CA PRO A 152 -4.30 -11.09 -18.97
C PRO A 152 -3.33 -12.14 -18.41
N GLU A 153 -2.10 -12.21 -18.92
CA GLU A 153 -1.09 -13.17 -18.43
C GLU A 153 -0.63 -12.78 -17.03
N THR A 154 -0.33 -11.50 -16.82
CA THR A 154 0.01 -10.95 -15.50
C THR A 154 -1.12 -11.17 -14.49
N ILE A 155 -2.38 -10.91 -14.87
CA ILE A 155 -3.52 -11.14 -13.97
C ILE A 155 -3.69 -12.62 -13.64
N ALA A 156 -3.63 -13.51 -14.63
CA ALA A 156 -3.73 -14.94 -14.40
C ALA A 156 -2.64 -15.45 -13.43
N ARG A 157 -1.41 -14.92 -13.56
CA ARG A 157 -0.30 -15.24 -12.66
C ARG A 157 -0.52 -14.75 -11.24
N ILE A 158 -0.82 -13.47 -11.05
CA ILE A 158 -1.05 -12.87 -9.71
C ILE A 158 -2.19 -13.59 -8.97
N GLU A 159 -3.25 -13.94 -9.69
CA GLU A 159 -4.37 -14.71 -9.15
C GLU A 159 -3.96 -16.15 -8.82
N GLY A 160 -3.31 -16.85 -9.75
CA GLY A 160 -2.91 -18.25 -9.61
C GLY A 160 -1.84 -18.50 -8.53
N GLU A 161 -0.95 -17.53 -8.32
CA GLU A 161 0.10 -17.59 -7.30
C GLU A 161 -0.36 -17.03 -5.94
N GLY A 162 -1.62 -16.58 -5.83
CA GLY A 162 -2.17 -16.02 -4.60
C GLY A 162 -1.48 -14.72 -4.17
N LEU A 163 -1.09 -13.88 -5.13
CA LEU A 163 -0.42 -12.60 -4.89
C LEU A 163 -1.41 -11.44 -4.69
N VAL A 164 -2.72 -11.68 -4.69
CA VAL A 164 -3.72 -10.69 -4.31
C VAL A 164 -3.79 -10.60 -2.77
N ALA A 165 -3.62 -9.40 -2.23
CA ALA A 165 -3.68 -9.15 -0.79
C ALA A 165 -5.11 -8.80 -0.34
N PHE A 166 -5.76 -7.92 -1.10
CA PHE A 166 -7.06 -7.36 -0.76
C PHE A 166 -7.92 -7.18 -2.01
N ARG A 167 -9.23 -7.34 -1.85
CA ARG A 167 -10.22 -6.93 -2.85
C ARG A 167 -11.22 -5.94 -2.29
N TYR A 168 -11.68 -5.03 -3.14
CA TYR A 168 -12.84 -4.20 -2.86
C TYR A 168 -14.09 -5.07 -2.70
N CYS A 169 -14.81 -4.88 -1.60
CA CYS A 169 -16.06 -5.56 -1.33
C CYS A 169 -17.08 -4.62 -0.68
N ASP A 170 -18.33 -5.05 -0.56
CA ASP A 170 -19.30 -4.42 0.33
C ASP A 170 -19.10 -4.84 1.80
N ALA A 171 -19.92 -4.31 2.70
CA ALA A 171 -19.85 -4.64 4.13
C ALA A 171 -20.15 -6.12 4.45
N ALA A 172 -20.81 -6.85 3.53
CA ALA A 172 -21.07 -8.28 3.65
C ALA A 172 -19.98 -9.15 3.00
N GLY A 173 -18.96 -8.54 2.40
CA GLY A 173 -17.85 -9.23 1.74
C GLY A 173 -18.14 -9.65 0.30
N ASN A 174 -19.23 -9.15 -0.31
CA ASN A 174 -19.52 -9.42 -1.71
C ASN A 174 -18.67 -8.54 -2.62
N LEU A 175 -18.16 -9.14 -3.69
CA LEU A 175 -17.33 -8.47 -4.69
C LEU A 175 -18.17 -7.83 -5.81
N GLY A 176 -17.55 -6.94 -6.58
CA GLY A 176 -18.16 -6.27 -7.72
C GLY A 176 -19.11 -5.11 -7.39
N GLY A 177 -19.84 -4.67 -8.41
CA GLY A 177 -20.81 -3.58 -8.29
C GLY A 177 -20.17 -2.25 -7.88
N PHE A 178 -20.83 -1.53 -6.96
CA PHE A 178 -20.40 -0.20 -6.51
C PHE A 178 -19.30 -0.22 -5.44
N ALA A 179 -18.94 -1.39 -4.92
CA ALA A 179 -17.84 -1.54 -3.97
C ALA A 179 -16.51 -1.16 -4.64
N ASN A 180 -16.29 -1.64 -5.85
CA ASN A 180 -15.14 -1.26 -6.68
C ASN A 180 -15.41 0.06 -7.41
N ALA A 181 -15.27 1.16 -6.67
CA ALA A 181 -15.56 2.50 -7.17
C ALA A 181 -14.56 3.00 -8.23
N ASN A 182 -13.41 2.36 -8.33
CA ASN A 182 -12.32 2.81 -9.19
C ASN A 182 -12.19 1.99 -10.49
N GLY A 183 -12.81 0.81 -10.54
CA GLY A 183 -12.88 -0.04 -11.72
C GLY A 183 -11.71 -1.01 -11.86
N SER A 184 -10.93 -1.24 -10.79
CA SER A 184 -9.80 -2.16 -10.78
C SER A 184 -10.22 -3.55 -11.27
N ILE A 185 -9.39 -4.18 -12.08
CA ILE A 185 -9.66 -5.52 -12.59
C ILE A 185 -9.79 -6.52 -11.43
N ASN A 186 -10.79 -7.40 -11.50
CA ASN A 186 -11.13 -8.39 -10.47
C ASN A 186 -11.27 -7.82 -9.05
N ASP A 187 -11.67 -6.55 -8.92
CA ASP A 187 -11.81 -5.85 -7.64
C ASP A 187 -10.51 -5.77 -6.83
N ILE A 188 -9.33 -5.95 -7.46
CA ILE A 188 -8.04 -5.93 -6.78
C ILE A 188 -7.78 -4.56 -6.14
N ALA A 189 -7.52 -4.55 -4.84
CA ALA A 189 -7.20 -3.34 -4.07
C ALA A 189 -5.74 -3.30 -3.61
N GLY A 190 -5.05 -4.45 -3.63
CA GLY A 190 -3.62 -4.54 -3.35
C GLY A 190 -3.02 -5.89 -3.73
N VAL A 191 -1.73 -5.89 -4.06
CA VAL A 191 -0.97 -7.05 -4.56
C VAL A 191 0.41 -7.14 -3.90
N TYR A 192 0.93 -8.36 -3.86
CA TYR A 192 2.27 -8.67 -3.38
C TYR A 192 3.29 -8.80 -4.54
N SER A 193 4.58 -8.67 -4.22
CA SER A 193 5.65 -9.25 -5.02
C SER A 193 5.64 -10.78 -4.92
N GLU A 194 6.34 -11.44 -5.84
CA GLU A 194 6.51 -12.90 -5.86
C GLU A 194 7.12 -13.45 -4.56
N GLN A 195 8.01 -12.69 -3.92
CA GLN A 195 8.64 -13.06 -2.66
C GLN A 195 7.81 -12.67 -1.43
N LEU A 196 6.60 -12.11 -1.62
CA LEU A 196 5.65 -11.70 -0.56
C LEU A 196 6.20 -10.68 0.45
N ASN A 197 7.32 -10.01 0.12
CA ASN A 197 7.97 -9.01 0.97
C ASN A 197 7.69 -7.57 0.51
N VAL A 198 7.07 -7.38 -0.66
CA VAL A 198 6.58 -6.07 -1.10
C VAL A 198 5.06 -6.15 -1.19
N LEU A 199 4.36 -5.21 -0.56
CA LEU A 199 2.91 -5.04 -0.67
C LEU A 199 2.59 -3.64 -1.18
N GLY A 200 1.79 -3.56 -2.24
CA GLY A 200 1.18 -2.32 -2.70
C GLY A 200 -0.33 -2.38 -2.52
N MET A 201 -0.93 -1.32 -1.98
CA MET A 201 -2.39 -1.21 -1.87
C MET A 201 -2.87 0.22 -2.06
N MET A 202 -4.05 0.40 -2.65
CA MET A 202 -4.62 1.73 -2.90
C MET A 202 -5.29 2.36 -1.67
N PRO A 203 -6.05 1.63 -0.83
CA PRO A 203 -6.69 2.21 0.35
C PRO A 203 -5.69 2.54 1.46
N HIS A 204 -6.11 3.40 2.38
CA HIS A 204 -5.32 3.96 3.48
C HIS A 204 -5.66 3.29 4.82
N PRO A 205 -5.03 2.16 5.19
CA PRO A 205 -5.22 1.55 6.50
C PRO A 205 -4.71 2.47 7.63
N GLU A 206 -3.72 3.33 7.38
CA GLU A 206 -3.18 4.28 8.36
C GLU A 206 -4.19 5.34 8.82
N ASN A 207 -5.33 5.49 8.13
CA ASN A 207 -6.37 6.45 8.49
C ASN A 207 -7.43 5.91 9.45
N LEU A 208 -7.50 4.59 9.68
CA LEU A 208 -8.40 3.97 10.67
C LEU A 208 -7.60 3.17 11.70
N ILE A 209 -6.85 3.90 12.53
CA ILE A 209 -6.01 3.36 13.61
C ILE A 209 -6.44 3.81 15.01
N ASP A 210 -7.44 4.68 15.11
CA ASP A 210 -7.94 5.27 16.35
C ASP A 210 -9.47 5.42 16.26
N ALA A 211 -10.17 4.97 17.30
CA ALA A 211 -11.62 5.08 17.39
C ALA A 211 -12.11 6.54 17.29
N ALA A 212 -11.28 7.51 17.70
CA ALA A 212 -11.60 8.94 17.58
C ALA A 212 -11.65 9.44 16.12
N VAL A 213 -10.99 8.76 15.18
CA VAL A 213 -10.97 9.13 13.75
C VAL A 213 -11.84 8.23 12.86
N GLY A 214 -12.64 7.35 13.48
CA GLY A 214 -13.68 6.57 12.81
C GLY A 214 -13.55 5.05 12.95
N GLY A 215 -12.38 4.53 13.33
CA GLY A 215 -12.19 3.08 13.42
C GLY A 215 -10.74 2.66 13.67
N VAL A 216 -10.53 1.36 13.91
CA VAL A 216 -9.23 0.78 14.28
C VAL A 216 -8.81 -0.40 13.39
N ASP A 217 -9.59 -0.72 12.36
CA ASP A 217 -9.39 -1.89 11.51
C ASP A 217 -8.02 -1.90 10.81
N GLY A 218 -7.46 -0.72 10.51
CA GLY A 218 -6.14 -0.58 9.92
C GLY A 218 -4.99 -0.84 10.90
N LEU A 219 -5.20 -0.71 12.22
CA LEU A 219 -4.14 -0.87 13.23
C LEU A 219 -3.53 -2.27 13.22
N ALA A 220 -4.34 -3.29 12.93
CA ALA A 220 -3.89 -4.69 12.93
C ALA A 220 -2.79 -4.98 11.90
N MET A 221 -2.77 -4.27 10.76
CA MET A 221 -1.68 -4.35 9.77
C MET A 221 -0.34 -3.90 10.37
N PHE A 222 -0.31 -2.72 10.99
CA PHE A 222 0.91 -2.15 11.56
C PHE A 222 1.39 -2.92 12.80
N ALA A 223 0.46 -3.42 13.61
CA ALA A 223 0.79 -4.30 14.73
C ALA A 223 1.33 -5.67 14.25
N GLY A 224 0.80 -6.21 13.15
CA GLY A 224 1.30 -7.44 12.52
C GLY A 224 2.75 -7.30 12.05
N LEU A 225 3.05 -6.21 11.33
CA LEU A 225 4.40 -5.87 10.88
C LEU A 225 5.40 -5.77 12.04
N ALA A 226 4.97 -5.21 13.18
CA ALA A 226 5.81 -5.04 14.35
C ALA A 226 6.14 -6.34 15.11
N LYS A 227 5.21 -7.30 15.16
CA LYS A 227 5.34 -8.55 15.94
C LYS A 227 6.31 -9.57 15.37
N ALA A 228 6.60 -9.49 14.07
CA ALA A 228 7.43 -10.48 13.40
C ALA A 228 8.94 -10.17 13.47
N ALA A 229 9.35 -9.10 14.16
CA ALA A 229 10.75 -8.67 14.30
C ALA A 229 11.51 -9.46 15.38
#